data_AF-A0AAJ5ZZL7-F1
#
_entry.id   AF-A0AAJ5ZZL7-F1
#
_cell.length_a   1.000
_cell.length_b   1.000
_cell.length_c   1.000
_cell.angle_alpha   90.00
_cell.angle_beta   90.00
_cell.angle_gamma   90.00
#
_symmetry.space_group_name_H-M   'P 1'
#
loop_
_entity.id
_entity.type
_entity.pdbx_description
1 polymer ?
#
loop_
_entity_poly.entity_id
_entity_poly.type
_entity_poly.pdbx_seq_one_letter_code
_entity_poly.pdbx_strand_id
1 'polypeptide(L)'
;MADDDIKLTIGDDGYIHLAKSDLAQWLPSIDPSSKTWFVDGADTKVLAQAPTVSIDSTTGNWIINGTDSGVSGLGKIGPQGAPGQSALTFKVGSVSNGTNASVTNSGDDSNVVLDFVVPVGQAGKDGKDGVNSTIKVGNVTTDGATTTVTNSGTESAAVLDFNFPLGSYVTNDGLTNVLNGYVAKSALTSYYTTAQMDTKLSAKADLAMIANIADKDTVQTLSNKVDQLNAQVNSQAQTMVKLQDQINTVLAKLKQTTTTTA
;
A
#
# COMPACT_ATOMS: atom_id res chain seq x y z
N MET A 1 100.38 -86.08 45.41
CA MET A 1 99.19 -86.89 45.71
C MET A 1 98.77 -86.48 47.11
N ALA A 2 97.73 -85.65 47.20
CA ALA A 2 97.11 -85.31 48.47
C ALA A 2 96.13 -86.44 48.81
N ASP A 3 96.31 -87.00 50.01
CA ASP A 3 95.58 -88.13 50.57
C ASP A 3 94.16 -87.63 50.94
N ASP A 4 93.26 -87.57 49.96
CA ASP A 4 91.87 -87.09 50.09
C ASP A 4 90.93 -88.17 50.69
N ASP A 5 91.51 -89.26 51.18
CA ASP A 5 90.83 -90.41 51.77
C ASP A 5 90.55 -90.16 53.26
N ILE A 6 89.34 -90.54 53.69
CA ILE A 6 88.94 -90.39 55.08
C ILE A 6 89.48 -91.59 55.87
N LYS A 7 90.41 -91.30 56.79
CA LYS A 7 90.93 -92.30 57.73
C LYS A 7 90.12 -92.26 59.01
N LEU A 8 89.41 -93.35 59.29
CA LEU A 8 88.70 -93.54 60.55
C LEU A 8 89.55 -94.44 61.45
N THR A 9 90.03 -93.90 62.56
CA THR A 9 90.80 -94.67 63.56
C THR A 9 89.88 -95.65 64.27
N ILE A 10 90.29 -96.92 64.35
CA ILE A 10 89.60 -97.94 65.14
C ILE A 10 90.52 -98.34 66.28
N GLY A 11 90.48 -97.57 67.38
CA GLY A 11 91.29 -97.84 68.57
C GLY A 11 92.79 -97.91 68.28
N ASP A 12 93.51 -98.67 69.09
CA ASP A 12 94.99 -98.72 69.10
C ASP A 12 95.57 -99.64 68.00
N ASP A 13 94.73 -100.23 67.14
CA ASP A 13 95.06 -101.42 66.35
C ASP A 13 94.96 -101.19 64.83
N GLY A 14 94.52 -100.02 64.35
CA GLY A 14 94.54 -99.68 62.92
C GLY A 14 93.51 -98.63 62.46
N TYR A 15 93.53 -98.32 61.15
CA TYR A 15 92.60 -97.40 60.49
C TYR A 15 91.88 -98.10 59.33
N ILE A 16 90.59 -97.81 59.14
CA ILE A 16 89.95 -98.04 57.84
C ILE A 16 90.21 -96.82 56.98
N HIS A 17 90.76 -97.05 55.79
CA HIS A 17 90.84 -96.04 54.74
C HIS A 17 89.58 -96.15 53.90
N LEU A 18 88.74 -95.11 53.90
CA LEU A 18 87.65 -94.97 52.96
C LEU A 18 88.10 -94.05 51.84
N ALA A 19 88.20 -94.60 50.63
CA ALA A 19 88.59 -93.78 49.50
C ALA A 19 87.47 -92.81 49.15
N LYS A 20 87.81 -91.58 48.74
CA LYS A 20 86.80 -90.61 48.31
C LYS A 20 85.99 -91.09 47.11
N SER A 21 86.57 -91.95 46.28
CA SER A 21 85.88 -92.67 45.20
C SER A 21 84.77 -93.59 45.68
N ASP A 22 84.90 -94.15 46.89
CA ASP A 22 83.90 -95.06 47.47
C ASP A 22 82.73 -94.25 48.05
N LEU A 23 83.01 -93.08 48.64
CA LEU A 23 81.98 -92.13 49.11
C LEU A 23 81.17 -91.50 47.97
N ALA A 24 81.79 -91.29 46.80
CA ALA A 24 81.10 -90.78 45.62
C ALA A 24 80.01 -91.73 45.10
N GLN A 25 80.05 -93.01 45.46
CA GLN A 25 79.00 -93.97 45.10
C GLN A 25 77.73 -93.81 45.96
N TRP A 26 77.83 -93.22 47.16
CA TRP A 26 76.74 -93.14 48.13
C TRP A 26 76.08 -91.76 48.20
N LEU A 27 76.71 -90.73 47.64
CA LEU A 27 76.11 -89.40 47.56
C LEU A 27 75.16 -89.30 46.37
N PRO A 28 73.95 -88.74 46.54
CA PRO A 28 73.09 -88.44 45.42
C PRO A 28 73.81 -87.57 44.39
N SER A 29 73.79 -88.02 43.14
CA SER A 29 74.37 -87.28 42.02
C SER A 29 73.38 -87.24 40.86
N ILE A 30 73.64 -86.38 39.87
CA ILE A 30 72.82 -86.29 38.65
C ILE A 30 73.64 -86.87 37.52
N ASP A 31 73.09 -87.82 36.79
CA ASP A 31 73.73 -88.31 35.57
C ASP A 31 73.75 -87.20 34.51
N PRO A 32 74.92 -86.75 34.06
CA PRO A 32 75.01 -85.69 33.06
C PRO A 32 74.38 -86.08 31.70
N SER A 33 74.24 -87.37 31.39
CA SER A 33 73.62 -87.85 30.15
C SER A 33 72.10 -87.94 30.25
N SER A 34 71.57 -88.77 31.16
CA SER A 34 70.12 -88.97 31.29
C SER A 34 69.39 -87.91 32.11
N LYS A 35 70.14 -87.06 32.85
CA LYS A 35 69.62 -86.02 33.76
C LYS A 35 68.74 -86.58 34.89
N THR A 36 68.86 -87.85 35.23
CA THR A 36 68.17 -88.47 36.36
C THR A 36 69.03 -88.47 37.63
N TRP A 37 68.40 -88.63 38.78
CA TRP A 37 69.09 -88.83 40.05
C TRP A 37 69.70 -90.23 40.12
N PHE A 38 70.95 -90.30 40.57
CA PHE A 38 71.64 -91.52 40.99
C PHE A 38 71.83 -91.51 42.50
N VAL A 39 71.47 -92.62 43.15
CA VAL A 39 71.64 -92.83 44.60
C VAL A 39 72.18 -94.24 44.80
N ASP A 40 73.19 -94.40 45.67
CA ASP A 40 73.85 -95.69 45.96
C ASP A 40 74.31 -96.45 44.71
N GLY A 41 74.86 -95.72 43.73
CA GLY A 41 75.36 -96.29 42.46
C GLY A 41 74.29 -96.73 41.47
N ALA A 42 72.99 -96.54 41.76
CA ALA A 42 71.88 -96.93 40.88
C ALA A 42 71.10 -95.72 40.34
N ASP A 43 70.70 -95.81 39.06
CA ASP A 43 69.82 -94.81 38.43
C ASP A 43 68.40 -94.95 38.97
N THR A 44 67.87 -93.90 39.58
CA THR A 44 66.50 -93.89 40.10
C THR A 44 65.44 -93.81 39.00
N LYS A 45 65.83 -93.44 37.77
CA LYS A 45 64.93 -93.08 36.65
C LYS A 45 64.06 -91.85 36.93
N VAL A 46 64.30 -91.13 38.03
CA VAL A 46 63.62 -89.88 38.36
C VAL A 46 64.41 -88.73 37.79
N LEU A 47 63.79 -87.89 36.95
CA LEU A 47 64.40 -86.67 36.42
C LEU A 47 64.81 -85.71 37.54
N ALA A 48 66.03 -85.19 37.47
CA ALA A 48 66.57 -84.24 38.43
C ALA A 48 66.29 -82.76 38.07
N GLN A 49 65.58 -82.52 36.96
CA GLN A 49 65.24 -81.20 36.46
C GLN A 49 63.74 -81.10 36.17
N ALA A 50 63.17 -79.93 36.44
CA ALA A 50 61.79 -79.62 36.07
C ALA A 50 61.63 -79.57 34.54
N PRO A 51 60.45 -79.94 34.00
CA PRO A 51 60.21 -79.81 32.57
C PRO A 51 60.15 -78.34 32.16
N THR A 52 60.59 -78.04 30.93
CA THR A 52 60.34 -76.74 30.32
C THR A 52 58.96 -76.73 29.69
N VAL A 53 58.21 -75.63 29.92
CA VAL A 53 56.86 -75.45 29.39
C VAL A 53 56.73 -74.13 28.64
N SER A 54 56.08 -74.16 27.48
CA SER A 54 55.72 -72.97 26.70
C SER A 54 54.45 -73.23 25.88
N ILE A 55 53.97 -72.22 25.16
CA ILE A 55 52.89 -72.36 24.17
C ILE A 55 53.49 -72.20 22.78
N ASP A 56 53.16 -73.12 21.87
CA ASP A 56 53.51 -73.03 20.47
C ASP A 56 52.76 -71.84 19.83
N SER A 57 53.49 -70.92 19.21
CA SER A 57 52.89 -69.73 18.60
C SER A 57 52.09 -70.03 17.32
N THR A 58 52.32 -71.19 16.69
CA THR A 58 51.67 -71.63 15.46
C THR A 58 50.42 -72.46 15.76
N THR A 59 50.54 -73.45 16.64
CA THR A 59 49.43 -74.38 16.95
C THR A 59 48.62 -73.95 18.17
N GLY A 60 49.19 -73.11 19.04
CA GLY A 60 48.58 -72.73 20.31
C GLY A 60 48.58 -73.84 21.37
N ASN A 61 49.30 -74.94 21.13
CA ASN A 61 49.37 -76.07 22.06
C ASN A 61 50.46 -75.88 23.12
N TRP A 62 50.33 -76.58 24.24
CA TRP A 62 51.40 -76.69 25.23
C TRP A 62 52.58 -77.47 24.65
N ILE A 63 53.76 -76.88 24.72
CA ILE A 63 55.04 -77.55 24.47
C ILE A 63 55.64 -77.97 25.81
N ILE A 64 55.96 -79.26 25.96
CA ILE A 64 56.60 -79.82 27.15
C ILE A 64 57.94 -80.45 26.74
N ASN A 65 59.05 -79.95 27.29
CA ASN A 65 60.42 -80.37 26.93
C ASN A 65 60.70 -80.31 25.42
N GLY A 66 60.16 -79.29 24.74
CA GLY A 66 60.34 -79.09 23.30
C GLY A 66 59.43 -79.96 22.41
N THR A 67 58.55 -80.79 22.99
CA THR A 67 57.59 -81.63 22.25
C THR A 67 56.17 -81.06 22.37
N ASP A 68 55.45 -80.96 21.25
CA ASP A 68 54.03 -80.56 21.25
C ASP A 68 53.17 -81.64 21.91
N SER A 69 52.43 -81.26 22.96
CA SER A 69 51.53 -82.16 23.68
C SER A 69 50.23 -82.46 22.93
N GLY A 70 49.90 -81.69 21.89
CA GLY A 70 48.60 -81.73 21.22
C GLY A 70 47.45 -81.11 22.04
N VAL A 71 47.73 -80.60 23.23
CA VAL A 71 46.73 -79.97 24.10
C VAL A 71 46.78 -78.47 23.89
N SER A 72 45.66 -77.87 23.46
CA SER A 72 45.56 -76.43 23.28
C SER A 72 45.75 -75.70 24.61
N GLY A 73 46.69 -74.75 24.63
CA GLY A 73 46.88 -73.79 25.73
C GLY A 73 46.11 -72.49 25.54
N LEU A 74 45.38 -72.33 24.44
CA LEU A 74 44.54 -71.17 24.17
C LEU A 74 43.10 -71.43 24.62
N GLY A 75 42.47 -70.41 25.18
CA GLY A 75 41.03 -70.44 25.46
C GLY A 75 40.20 -70.41 24.17
N LYS A 76 38.98 -70.97 24.22
CA LYS A 76 38.02 -70.82 23.12
C LYS A 76 37.61 -69.34 22.98
N ILE A 77 37.45 -68.88 21.74
CA ILE A 77 36.83 -67.57 21.47
C ILE A 77 35.42 -67.58 22.10
N GLY A 78 35.07 -66.50 22.81
CA GLY A 78 33.75 -66.35 23.40
C GLY A 78 32.65 -66.29 22.34
N PRO A 79 31.39 -66.60 22.70
CA PRO A 79 30.28 -66.44 21.76
C PRO A 79 30.19 -64.98 21.29
N GLN A 80 29.75 -64.79 20.05
CA GLN A 80 29.39 -63.46 19.56
C GLN A 80 28.31 -62.84 20.45
N GLY A 81 28.43 -61.55 20.76
CA GLY A 81 27.39 -60.81 21.47
C GLY A 81 26.07 -60.82 20.72
N ALA A 82 24.95 -60.69 21.45
CA ALA A 82 23.64 -60.56 20.84
C ALA A 82 23.59 -59.33 19.90
N PRO A 83 22.86 -59.39 18.78
CA PRO A 83 22.58 -58.20 17.97
C PRO A 83 22.00 -57.06 18.82
N GLY A 84 22.35 -55.82 18.48
CA GLY A 84 21.75 -54.65 19.11
C GLY A 84 20.26 -54.53 18.81
N GLN A 85 19.51 -53.83 19.68
CA GLN A 85 18.10 -53.51 19.46
C GLN A 85 17.91 -52.64 18.20
N SER A 86 16.77 -52.76 17.53
CA SER A 86 16.40 -51.91 16.39
C SER A 86 16.31 -50.43 16.77
N ALA A 87 16.61 -49.54 15.81
CA ALA A 87 16.55 -48.10 16.01
C ALA A 87 15.10 -47.60 16.12
N LEU A 88 14.86 -46.64 17.03
CA LEU A 88 13.60 -45.91 17.15
C LEU A 88 13.40 -45.00 15.93
N THR A 89 12.22 -45.00 15.32
CA THR A 89 11.88 -44.10 14.21
C THR A 89 10.74 -43.15 14.58
N PHE A 90 10.81 -41.91 14.05
CA PHE A 90 9.80 -40.85 14.28
C PHE A 90 9.32 -40.28 12.95
N LYS A 91 8.01 -40.08 12.81
CA LYS A 91 7.42 -39.33 11.70
C LYS A 91 6.15 -38.57 12.13
N VAL A 92 5.80 -37.56 11.34
CA VAL A 92 4.49 -36.89 11.43
C VAL A 92 3.46 -37.71 10.66
N GLY A 93 2.32 -38.00 11.29
CA GLY A 93 1.19 -38.69 10.67
C GLY A 93 0.25 -37.70 9.98
N SER A 94 -0.62 -37.07 10.78
CA SER A 94 -1.62 -36.11 10.34
C SER A 94 -1.46 -34.76 11.04
N VAL A 95 -1.90 -33.70 10.35
CA VAL A 95 -2.07 -32.37 10.90
C VAL A 95 -3.49 -31.93 10.60
N SER A 96 -4.27 -31.65 11.64
CA SER A 96 -5.68 -31.28 11.52
C SER A 96 -6.01 -30.05 12.35
N ASN A 97 -7.15 -29.41 12.05
CA ASN A 97 -7.65 -28.29 12.83
C ASN A 97 -8.61 -28.77 13.93
N GLY A 98 -8.55 -28.15 15.10
CA GLY A 98 -9.47 -28.46 16.21
C GLY A 98 -9.65 -27.30 17.18
N THR A 99 -10.31 -27.57 18.31
CA THR A 99 -10.51 -26.57 19.37
C THR A 99 -9.32 -26.51 20.32
N ASN A 100 -8.81 -27.68 20.73
CA ASN A 100 -7.70 -27.80 21.68
C ASN A 100 -6.47 -28.34 20.95
N ALA A 101 -5.29 -27.85 21.35
CA ALA A 101 -4.05 -28.40 20.84
C ALA A 101 -3.83 -29.80 21.44
N SER A 102 -3.46 -30.76 20.61
CA SER A 102 -3.09 -32.10 21.08
C SER A 102 -2.05 -32.75 20.18
N VAL A 103 -1.24 -33.62 20.77
CA VAL A 103 -0.33 -34.53 20.08
C VAL A 103 -0.67 -35.95 20.54
N THR A 104 -0.89 -36.85 19.59
CA THR A 104 -1.18 -38.27 19.87
C THR A 104 -0.18 -39.15 19.15
N ASN A 105 0.35 -40.18 19.81
CA ASN A 105 1.11 -41.23 19.14
C ASN A 105 0.14 -42.28 18.59
N SER A 106 -0.02 -42.35 17.27
CA SER A 106 -0.78 -43.39 16.57
C SER A 106 0.08 -44.56 16.09
N GLY A 107 1.39 -44.49 16.33
CA GLY A 107 2.35 -45.56 16.06
C GLY A 107 2.53 -46.51 17.25
N ASP A 108 3.67 -47.21 17.26
CA ASP A 108 4.10 -48.09 18.36
C ASP A 108 5.38 -47.57 19.04
N ASP A 109 5.85 -48.27 20.07
CA ASP A 109 7.04 -47.87 20.85
C ASP A 109 8.33 -47.83 20.03
N SER A 110 8.37 -48.49 18.86
CA SER A 110 9.52 -48.53 17.94
C SER A 110 9.35 -47.64 16.70
N ASN A 111 8.10 -47.38 16.30
CA ASN A 111 7.70 -46.61 15.14
C ASN A 111 6.70 -45.53 15.53
N VAL A 112 7.21 -44.46 16.14
CA VAL A 112 6.38 -43.37 16.66
C VAL A 112 5.80 -42.55 15.50
N VAL A 113 4.47 -42.39 15.50
CA VAL A 113 3.75 -41.58 14.52
C VAL A 113 2.96 -40.52 15.27
N LEU A 114 3.39 -39.26 15.15
CA LEU A 114 2.78 -38.15 15.88
C LEU A 114 1.72 -37.47 15.03
N ASP A 115 0.48 -37.50 15.52
CA ASP A 115 -0.66 -36.78 14.97
C ASP A 115 -0.91 -35.49 15.73
N PHE A 116 -1.09 -34.39 15.01
CA PHE A 116 -1.22 -33.04 15.56
C PHE A 116 -2.63 -32.48 15.32
N VAL A 117 -3.21 -31.91 16.37
CA VAL A 117 -4.38 -31.04 16.27
C VAL A 117 -3.96 -29.61 16.59
N VAL A 118 -4.20 -28.71 15.64
CA VAL A 118 -3.85 -27.29 15.72
C VAL A 118 -5.13 -26.46 15.92
N PRO A 119 -5.21 -25.66 17.00
CA PRO A 119 -6.33 -24.77 17.22
C PRO A 119 -6.54 -23.78 16.07
N VAL A 120 -7.78 -23.62 15.62
CA VAL A 120 -8.15 -22.53 14.71
C VAL A 120 -8.56 -21.30 15.48
N GLY A 121 -8.05 -20.14 15.07
CA GLY A 121 -8.54 -18.86 15.55
C GLY A 121 -10.00 -18.64 15.13
N GLN A 122 -10.71 -17.78 15.87
CA GLN A 122 -12.04 -17.34 15.45
C GLN A 122 -11.94 -16.63 14.10
N ALA A 123 -12.93 -16.84 13.23
CA ALA A 123 -13.06 -16.07 12.01
C ALA A 123 -13.12 -14.57 12.35
N GLY A 124 -12.47 -13.75 11.53
CA GLY A 124 -12.58 -12.30 11.67
C GLY A 124 -14.04 -11.88 11.51
N LYS A 125 -14.47 -10.86 12.28
CA LYS A 125 -15.75 -10.21 12.04
C LYS A 125 -15.76 -9.59 10.64
N ASP A 126 -16.89 -9.72 9.93
CA ASP A 126 -17.08 -9.03 8.67
C ASP A 126 -16.90 -7.51 8.84
N GLY A 127 -16.38 -6.86 7.79
CA GLY A 127 -16.35 -5.40 7.72
C GLY A 127 -17.77 -4.85 7.70
N LYS A 128 -18.01 -3.66 8.26
CA LYS A 128 -19.27 -2.96 8.04
C LYS A 128 -19.34 -2.52 6.58
N ASP A 129 -20.48 -2.69 5.94
CA ASP A 129 -20.72 -2.16 4.60
C ASP A 129 -20.50 -0.64 4.58
N GLY A 130 -19.90 -0.15 3.49
CA GLY A 130 -19.76 1.28 3.25
C GLY A 130 -21.11 1.94 2.99
N VAL A 131 -21.32 3.15 3.51
CA VAL A 131 -22.52 3.94 3.21
C VAL A 131 -22.31 4.67 1.89
N ASN A 132 -23.24 4.54 0.93
CA ASN A 132 -23.16 5.29 -0.32
C ASN A 132 -23.33 6.79 -0.08
N SER A 133 -22.42 7.60 -0.60
CA SER A 133 -22.56 9.06 -0.59
C SER A 133 -23.60 9.53 -1.62
N THR A 134 -24.39 10.54 -1.26
CA THR A 134 -25.36 11.17 -2.17
C THR A 134 -25.12 12.67 -2.28
N ILE A 135 -25.45 13.26 -3.44
CA ILE A 135 -25.39 14.71 -3.68
C ILE A 135 -26.70 15.14 -4.32
N LYS A 136 -27.30 16.23 -3.82
CA LYS A 136 -28.50 16.86 -4.37
C LYS A 136 -28.31 18.38 -4.48
N VAL A 137 -29.09 19.00 -5.38
CA VAL A 137 -29.22 20.46 -5.44
C VAL A 137 -30.31 20.87 -4.45
N GLY A 138 -30.00 21.87 -3.63
CA GLY A 138 -30.93 22.50 -2.70
C GLY A 138 -31.53 23.78 -3.29
N ASN A 139 -31.41 24.88 -2.57
CA ASN A 139 -31.90 26.18 -2.98
C ASN A 139 -31.05 26.78 -4.10
N VAL A 140 -31.71 27.44 -5.04
CA VAL A 140 -31.09 28.31 -6.04
C VAL A 140 -31.63 29.71 -5.85
N THR A 141 -30.76 30.63 -5.46
CA THR A 141 -31.11 32.01 -5.11
C THR A 141 -30.31 32.99 -5.96
N THR A 142 -30.83 34.22 -6.06
CA THR A 142 -30.16 35.30 -6.78
C THR A 142 -30.02 36.55 -5.92
N ASP A 143 -29.38 36.42 -4.77
CA ASP A 143 -29.16 37.49 -3.82
C ASP A 143 -27.67 37.78 -3.58
N GLY A 144 -27.36 38.82 -2.82
CA GLY A 144 -25.99 39.15 -2.45
C GLY A 144 -25.08 39.63 -3.59
N ALA A 145 -23.80 39.84 -3.27
CA ALA A 145 -22.81 40.43 -4.17
C ALA A 145 -21.86 39.40 -4.82
N THR A 146 -21.87 38.15 -4.34
CA THR A 146 -20.89 37.13 -4.72
C THR A 146 -21.55 35.79 -4.98
N THR A 147 -21.06 35.05 -5.96
CA THR A 147 -21.48 33.67 -6.22
C THR A 147 -21.00 32.76 -5.09
N THR A 148 -21.91 32.01 -4.47
CA THR A 148 -21.55 31.05 -3.41
C THR A 148 -22.17 29.70 -3.65
N VAL A 149 -21.48 28.65 -3.18
CA VAL A 149 -22.02 27.29 -3.05
C VAL A 149 -21.85 26.87 -1.60
N THR A 150 -22.92 26.46 -0.95
CA THR A 150 -22.89 26.03 0.46
C THR A 150 -23.47 24.62 0.58
N ASN A 151 -22.82 23.76 1.35
CA ASN A 151 -23.38 22.46 1.68
C ASN A 151 -24.24 22.58 2.95
N SER A 152 -25.56 22.49 2.81
CA SER A 152 -26.50 22.42 3.95
C SER A 152 -26.83 20.99 4.38
N GLY A 153 -26.32 20.00 3.65
CA GLY A 153 -26.42 18.58 3.98
C GLY A 153 -25.31 18.07 4.92
N THR A 154 -25.07 16.76 4.91
CA THR A 154 -23.96 16.13 5.65
C THR A 154 -22.81 15.78 4.72
N GLU A 155 -21.68 15.29 5.27
CA GLU A 155 -20.55 14.81 4.47
C GLU A 155 -20.91 13.60 3.58
N SER A 156 -21.85 12.76 4.01
CA SER A 156 -22.33 11.59 3.26
C SER A 156 -23.62 11.84 2.46
N ALA A 157 -24.30 12.96 2.68
CA ALA A 157 -25.51 13.33 1.97
C ALA A 157 -25.54 14.85 1.74
N ALA A 158 -24.72 15.30 0.79
CA ALA A 158 -24.55 16.72 0.52
C ALA A 158 -25.79 17.31 -0.16
N VAL A 159 -26.17 18.51 0.28
CA VAL A 159 -27.21 19.35 -0.34
C VAL A 159 -26.54 20.66 -0.69
N LEU A 160 -26.31 20.89 -1.98
CA LEU A 160 -25.58 22.05 -2.46
C LEU A 160 -26.57 23.16 -2.79
N ASP A 161 -26.52 24.22 -2.00
CA ASP A 161 -27.27 25.46 -2.21
C ASP A 161 -26.42 26.43 -3.04
N PHE A 162 -27.01 27.00 -4.08
CA PHE A 162 -26.37 27.93 -5.01
C PHE A 162 -26.95 29.33 -4.85
N ASN A 163 -26.07 30.32 -4.79
CA ASN A 163 -26.45 31.73 -4.88
C ASN A 163 -25.67 32.41 -6.00
N PHE A 164 -26.38 33.19 -6.83
CA PHE A 164 -25.82 33.95 -7.93
C PHE A 164 -26.15 35.44 -7.80
N PRO A 165 -25.18 36.37 -7.84
CA PRO A 165 -25.50 37.78 -7.80
C PRO A 165 -26.28 38.19 -9.06
N LEU A 166 -27.36 38.95 -8.90
CA LEU A 166 -27.96 39.67 -10.00
C LEU A 166 -26.95 40.71 -10.49
N GLY A 167 -26.53 40.61 -11.75
CA GLY A 167 -25.70 41.63 -12.37
C GLY A 167 -26.38 43.00 -12.30
N SER A 168 -25.60 44.07 -12.32
CA SER A 168 -26.05 45.48 -12.30
C SER A 168 -26.99 45.89 -13.45
N TYR A 169 -27.38 44.95 -14.31
CA TYR A 169 -28.31 45.10 -15.41
C TYR A 169 -29.80 45.02 -15.01
N VAL A 170 -30.13 44.78 -13.74
CA VAL A 170 -31.54 44.64 -13.29
C VAL A 170 -31.91 45.41 -12.03
N THR A 171 -31.05 46.26 -11.47
CA THR A 171 -31.45 47.15 -10.36
C THR A 171 -32.00 48.47 -10.89
N ASN A 172 -33.02 49.01 -10.20
CA ASN A 172 -33.54 50.35 -10.49
C ASN A 172 -32.40 51.39 -10.49
N ASP A 173 -31.43 51.25 -9.58
CA ASP A 173 -30.25 52.13 -9.50
C ASP A 173 -29.33 52.01 -10.73
N GLY A 174 -29.14 50.79 -11.25
CA GLY A 174 -28.39 50.55 -12.49
C GLY A 174 -29.06 51.20 -13.69
N LEU A 175 -30.38 51.04 -13.80
CA LEU A 175 -31.19 51.69 -14.82
C LEU A 175 -31.15 53.22 -14.67
N THR A 176 -31.28 53.73 -13.45
CA THR A 176 -31.19 55.16 -13.12
C THR A 176 -29.83 55.73 -13.48
N ASN A 177 -28.72 55.03 -13.21
CA ASN A 177 -27.38 55.52 -13.58
C ASN A 177 -27.14 55.53 -15.08
N VAL A 178 -27.65 54.55 -15.83
CA VAL A 178 -27.63 54.57 -17.30
C VAL A 178 -28.43 55.76 -17.83
N LEU A 179 -29.61 56.01 -17.26
CA LEU A 179 -30.49 57.12 -17.65
C LEU A 179 -29.95 58.50 -17.22
N ASN A 180 -29.20 58.60 -16.12
CA ASN A 180 -28.63 59.84 -15.60
C ASN A 180 -27.61 60.49 -16.56
N GLY A 181 -27.00 59.70 -17.46
CA GLY A 181 -26.15 60.22 -18.52
C GLY A 181 -26.91 60.84 -19.70
N TYR A 182 -28.23 60.64 -19.78
CA TYR A 182 -29.09 61.20 -20.82
C TYR A 182 -29.83 62.43 -20.30
N VAL A 183 -29.94 63.46 -21.15
CA VAL A 183 -30.67 64.68 -20.80
C VAL A 183 -32.17 64.37 -20.71
N ALA A 184 -32.76 64.55 -19.53
CA ALA A 184 -34.19 64.32 -19.31
C ALA A 184 -35.05 65.28 -20.14
N LYS A 185 -36.22 64.82 -20.62
CA LYS A 185 -37.14 65.62 -21.46
C LYS A 185 -37.47 66.98 -20.82
N SER A 186 -37.57 67.04 -19.49
CA SER A 186 -37.81 68.24 -18.69
C SER A 186 -36.67 69.27 -18.71
N ALA A 187 -35.41 68.86 -18.89
CA ALA A 187 -34.28 69.78 -18.95
C ALA A 187 -34.17 70.49 -20.31
N LEU A 188 -34.76 69.91 -21.36
CA LEU A 188 -34.81 70.51 -22.69
C LEU A 188 -36.03 71.43 -22.90
N THR A 189 -36.98 71.50 -21.96
CA THR A 189 -38.22 72.29 -22.13
C THR A 189 -38.02 73.80 -22.14
N SER A 190 -36.85 74.27 -21.67
CA SER A 190 -36.43 75.68 -21.73
C SER A 190 -35.86 76.07 -23.10
N TYR A 191 -35.44 75.10 -23.90
CA TYR A 191 -34.92 75.30 -25.27
C TYR A 191 -35.93 74.88 -26.35
N TYR A 192 -36.83 73.96 -26.03
CA TYR A 192 -37.82 73.40 -26.94
C TYR A 192 -39.16 73.24 -26.25
N THR A 193 -40.26 73.65 -26.90
CA THR A 193 -41.63 73.36 -26.42
C THR A 193 -41.88 71.84 -26.35
N THR A 194 -42.84 71.40 -25.54
CA THR A 194 -43.22 69.98 -25.41
C THR A 194 -43.48 69.33 -26.78
N ALA A 195 -44.15 70.04 -27.69
CA ALA A 195 -44.39 69.59 -29.06
C ALA A 195 -43.09 69.46 -29.90
N GLN A 196 -42.15 70.40 -29.77
CA GLN A 196 -40.84 70.32 -30.42
C GLN A 196 -39.98 69.17 -29.87
N MET A 197 -40.07 68.91 -28.57
CA MET A 197 -39.39 67.80 -27.92
C MET A 197 -39.93 66.45 -28.39
N ASP A 198 -41.26 66.28 -28.44
CA ASP A 198 -41.88 65.07 -28.96
C ASP A 198 -41.53 64.84 -30.43
N THR A 199 -41.48 65.91 -31.23
CA THR A 199 -41.08 65.86 -32.64
C THR A 199 -39.61 65.46 -32.82
N LYS A 200 -38.68 65.98 -32.00
CA LYS A 200 -37.25 65.63 -32.09
C LYS A 200 -36.94 64.23 -31.54
N LEU A 201 -37.75 63.72 -30.61
CA LEU A 201 -37.61 62.38 -30.05
C LEU A 201 -38.24 61.32 -30.97
N SER A 202 -39.40 61.60 -31.56
CA SER A 202 -40.00 60.75 -32.61
C SER A 202 -39.11 60.72 -33.86
N ALA A 203 -38.41 61.82 -34.15
CA ALA A 203 -37.43 61.92 -35.22
C ALA A 203 -36.18 61.03 -35.04
N LYS A 204 -35.73 60.83 -33.80
CA LYS A 204 -34.59 59.95 -33.49
C LYS A 204 -34.96 58.47 -33.49
N ALA A 205 -36.25 58.15 -33.32
CA ALA A 205 -36.75 56.78 -33.35
C ALA A 205 -36.85 56.20 -34.77
N ASP A 206 -36.85 57.04 -35.83
CA ASP A 206 -36.91 56.60 -37.23
C ASP A 206 -35.96 57.41 -38.14
N LEU A 207 -34.74 56.89 -38.33
CA LEU A 207 -33.77 57.38 -39.32
C LEU A 207 -34.24 57.18 -40.79
N ALA A 208 -35.46 56.68 -41.02
CA ALA A 208 -36.01 56.39 -42.35
C ALA A 208 -37.07 57.39 -42.86
N MET A 209 -37.58 58.32 -42.03
CA MET A 209 -38.74 59.16 -42.42
C MET A 209 -38.45 60.68 -42.54
N ILE A 210 -37.29 61.17 -42.09
CA ILE A 210 -36.94 62.60 -42.14
C ILE A 210 -36.04 62.93 -43.33
N ALA A 211 -36.53 62.64 -44.52
CA ALA A 211 -35.94 63.17 -45.75
C ALA A 211 -36.85 64.19 -46.46
N ASN A 212 -38.05 64.51 -45.94
CA ASN A 212 -39.04 65.24 -46.77
C ASN A 212 -40.03 66.21 -46.08
N ILE A 213 -39.85 66.59 -44.81
CA ILE A 213 -40.73 67.61 -44.17
C ILE A 213 -39.88 68.83 -43.81
N ALA A 214 -40.25 70.00 -44.35
CA ALA A 214 -39.58 71.28 -44.11
C ALA A 214 -39.49 71.57 -42.60
N ASP A 215 -38.32 72.06 -42.15
CA ASP A 215 -38.09 72.40 -40.74
C ASP A 215 -39.12 73.43 -40.23
N LYS A 216 -39.49 73.32 -38.95
CA LYS A 216 -40.51 74.13 -38.27
C LYS A 216 -40.31 75.63 -38.48
N ASP A 217 -39.08 76.11 -38.52
CA ASP A 217 -38.79 77.53 -38.70
C ASP A 217 -39.16 78.00 -40.12
N THR A 218 -38.99 77.11 -41.12
CA THR A 218 -39.43 77.37 -42.50
C THR A 218 -40.95 77.42 -42.60
N VAL A 219 -41.66 76.48 -41.96
CA VAL A 219 -43.13 76.45 -41.95
C VAL A 219 -43.70 77.66 -41.22
N GLN A 220 -43.13 78.03 -40.07
CA GLN A 220 -43.55 79.21 -39.32
C GLN A 220 -43.31 80.50 -40.11
N THR A 221 -42.16 80.61 -40.79
CA THR A 221 -41.85 81.74 -41.67
C THR A 221 -42.87 81.84 -42.81
N LEU A 222 -43.25 80.70 -43.41
CA LEU A 222 -44.25 80.67 -44.47
C LEU A 222 -45.64 81.06 -43.94
N SER A 223 -46.04 80.56 -42.76
CA SER A 223 -47.30 80.96 -42.11
C SER A 223 -47.37 82.46 -41.88
N ASN A 224 -46.32 83.07 -41.33
CA ASN A 224 -46.27 84.50 -41.08
C ASN A 224 -46.37 85.31 -42.39
N LYS A 225 -45.74 84.83 -43.48
CA LYS A 225 -45.85 85.46 -44.80
C LYS A 225 -47.27 85.33 -45.38
N VAL A 226 -47.93 84.19 -45.18
CA VAL A 226 -49.34 83.99 -45.60
C VAL A 226 -50.27 84.94 -44.85
N ASP A 227 -50.08 85.12 -43.54
CA ASP A 227 -50.87 86.06 -42.74
C ASP A 227 -50.68 87.51 -43.20
N GLN A 228 -49.44 87.91 -43.48
CA GLN A 228 -49.14 89.23 -44.04
C GLN A 228 -49.78 89.44 -45.42
N LEU A 229 -49.71 88.44 -46.29
CA LEU A 229 -50.35 88.51 -47.60
C LEU A 229 -51.86 88.64 -47.47
N ASN A 230 -52.48 87.88 -46.57
CA ASN A 230 -53.93 87.94 -46.33
C ASN A 230 -54.35 89.32 -45.81
N ALA A 231 -53.56 89.92 -44.92
CA ALA A 231 -53.78 91.29 -44.45
C ALA A 231 -53.67 92.32 -45.59
N GLN A 232 -52.69 92.18 -46.48
CA GLN A 232 -52.52 93.04 -47.65
C GLN A 232 -53.71 92.94 -48.62
N VAL A 233 -54.15 91.71 -48.93
CA VAL A 233 -55.30 91.47 -49.80
C VAL A 233 -56.57 92.10 -49.21
N ASN A 234 -56.81 91.96 -47.91
CA ASN A 234 -57.96 92.58 -47.24
C ASN A 234 -57.91 94.10 -47.28
N SER A 235 -56.73 94.70 -47.10
CA SER A 235 -56.54 96.15 -47.22
C SER A 235 -56.79 96.66 -48.65
N GLN A 236 -56.31 95.92 -49.65
CA GLN A 236 -56.59 96.21 -51.06
C GLN A 236 -58.09 96.10 -51.37
N ALA A 237 -58.78 95.07 -50.85
CA ALA A 237 -60.22 94.91 -51.01
C ALA A 237 -61.00 96.10 -50.46
N GLN A 238 -60.65 96.58 -49.26
CA GLN A 238 -61.28 97.78 -48.68
C GLN A 238 -61.02 99.05 -49.52
N THR A 239 -59.83 99.16 -50.12
CA THR A 239 -59.49 100.28 -51.01
C THR A 239 -60.34 100.26 -52.28
N MET A 240 -60.55 99.07 -52.88
CA MET A 240 -61.42 98.92 -54.05
C MET A 240 -62.87 99.28 -53.74
N VAL A 241 -63.40 98.89 -52.58
CA VAL A 241 -64.75 99.28 -52.14
C VAL A 241 -64.87 100.81 -52.06
N LYS A 242 -63.91 101.48 -51.41
CA LYS A 242 -63.91 102.96 -51.34
C LYS A 242 -63.86 103.61 -52.71
N LEU A 243 -63.05 103.08 -53.63
CA LEU A 243 -62.99 103.59 -54.99
C LEU A 243 -64.31 103.37 -55.74
N GLN A 244 -64.96 102.23 -55.54
CA GLN A 244 -66.28 101.94 -56.11
C GLN A 244 -67.34 102.92 -55.60
N ASP A 245 -67.32 103.25 -54.31
CA ASP A 245 -68.20 104.26 -53.72
C ASP A 245 -67.95 105.66 -54.32
N GLN A 246 -66.68 106.01 -54.54
CA GLN A 246 -66.30 107.25 -55.21
C GLN A 246 -66.80 107.29 -56.67
N ILE A 247 -66.64 106.20 -57.43
CA ILE A 247 -67.15 106.08 -58.80
C ILE A 247 -68.68 106.24 -58.82
N ASN A 248 -69.39 105.55 -57.93
CA ASN A 248 -70.84 105.65 -57.81
C ASN A 248 -71.27 107.09 -57.50
N THR A 249 -70.54 107.79 -56.63
CA THR A 249 -70.77 109.20 -56.30
C THR A 249 -70.59 110.11 -57.51
N VAL A 250 -69.53 109.93 -58.30
CA VAL A 250 -69.28 110.71 -59.52
C VAL A 250 -70.35 110.44 -60.58
N LEU A 251 -70.75 109.19 -60.77
CA LEU A 251 -71.79 108.81 -61.73
C LEU A 251 -73.15 109.43 -61.37
N ALA A 252 -73.50 109.49 -60.09
CA ALA A 252 -74.69 110.17 -59.60
C ALA A 252 -74.66 111.68 -59.88
N LYS A 253 -73.51 112.34 -59.66
CA LYS A 253 -73.32 113.76 -59.99
C LYS A 253 -73.46 114.02 -61.49
N LEU A 254 -72.86 113.18 -62.35
CA LEU A 254 -72.99 113.31 -63.81
C LEU A 254 -74.45 113.19 -64.29
N LYS A 255 -75.23 112.26 -63.71
CA LYS A 255 -76.66 112.11 -64.02
C LYS A 255 -77.48 113.35 -63.66
N GLN A 256 -77.15 114.06 -62.58
CA GLN A 256 -77.83 115.33 -62.23
C GLN A 256 -77.52 116.44 -63.25
N THR A 257 -76.29 116.51 -63.75
CA THR A 257 -75.88 117.54 -64.73
C THR A 257 -76.58 117.36 -66.08
N THR A 258 -76.79 116.12 -66.53
CA THR A 258 -77.49 115.83 -67.79
C THR A 258 -79.00 116.09 -67.72
N THR A 259 -79.63 116.01 -66.54
CA THR A 259 -81.04 116.41 -66.35
C THR A 259 -81.25 117.92 -66.24
N THR A 260 -80.19 118.70 -66.07
CA THR A 260 -80.26 120.18 -65.94
C THR A 260 -79.93 120.90 -67.25
N THR A 261 -79.61 120.15 -68.32
CA THR A 261 -79.25 120.70 -69.66
C THR A 261 -80.21 120.20 -70.76
N ALA A 262 -81.47 119.99 -70.42
CA ALA A 262 -82.59 119.77 -71.36
C ALA A 262 -83.72 120.76 -71.06
#